data_AF-A0A852L6H4-F1
#
_entry.id   AF-A0A852L6H4-F1
#
_cell.length_a   1.000
_cell.length_b   1.000
_cell.length_c   1.000
_cell.angle_alpha   90.00
_cell.angle_beta   90.00
_cell.angle_gamma   90.00
#
_symmetry.space_group_name_H-M   'P 1'
#
loop_
_entity.id
_entity.type
_entity.pdbx_description
1 polymer ?
#
loop_
_entity_poly.entity_id
_entity_poly.type
_entity_poly.pdbx_seq_one_letter_code
_entity_poly.pdbx_strand_id
1 'polypeptide(L)'
;LRLLVGAPWDSDGRGDIYKCLVGPPNATCAKSNLGTATAATSGSLRLCPCVSPHPSHPFPQACAPLWSQTCGTSLFSTGICARLDAELRLLETIAPAEQRCSTYMDIVIVLDGSNSIYPWVEVQNFLSNILGRFFIGPGQIQVGVLQYGEHAVHEWVLGRYHTAQEVVEAAKNISRQEGRETRTAMAIQTA
;
A
#
# COMPACT_ATOMS: atom_id res chain seq x y z
N LEU A 1 38.16 0.83 -20.75
CA LEU A 1 37.41 1.35 -19.59
C LEU A 1 35.92 1.35 -19.93
N ARG A 2 35.04 0.99 -18.99
CA ARG A 2 33.57 1.00 -19.20
C ARG A 2 32.94 2.00 -18.25
N LEU A 3 32.07 2.87 -18.76
CA LEU A 3 31.28 3.82 -17.99
C LEU A 3 29.88 3.27 -17.82
N LEU A 4 29.34 3.40 -16.60
CA LEU A 4 27.98 3.05 -16.28
C LEU A 4 27.15 4.32 -16.22
N VAL A 5 26.03 4.32 -16.93
CA VAL A 5 25.13 5.47 -17.01
C VAL A 5 23.75 5.01 -16.58
N GLY A 6 23.23 5.62 -15.51
CA GLY A 6 21.83 5.46 -15.14
C GLY A 6 20.95 6.34 -16.02
N ALA A 7 19.92 5.75 -16.61
CA ALA A 7 18.90 6.47 -17.37
C ALA A 7 17.57 6.34 -16.60
N PRO A 8 17.17 7.37 -15.83
CA PRO A 8 15.97 7.29 -15.00
C PRO A 8 14.66 7.14 -15.76
N TRP A 9 14.70 7.44 -17.05
CA TRP A 9 13.57 7.41 -17.96
C TRP A 9 14.05 6.91 -19.32
N ASP A 10 13.64 5.69 -19.69
CA ASP A 10 13.80 5.14 -21.03
C ASP A 10 12.45 5.15 -21.77
N SER A 11 12.49 4.87 -23.07
CA SER A 11 11.38 4.82 -24.03
C SER A 11 10.15 4.02 -23.59
N ASP A 12 10.30 3.07 -22.66
CA ASP A 12 9.19 2.29 -22.08
C ASP A 12 8.67 2.85 -20.74
N GLY A 13 9.08 4.07 -20.36
CA GLY A 13 8.71 4.72 -19.11
C GLY A 13 9.34 4.09 -17.86
N ARG A 14 10.23 3.10 -18.05
CA ARG A 14 11.03 2.47 -17.00
C ARG A 14 12.45 3.00 -17.07
N GLY A 15 13.11 3.14 -15.93
CA GLY A 15 14.55 3.47 -15.92
C GLY A 15 15.40 2.23 -16.23
N ASP A 16 16.64 2.40 -16.67
CA ASP A 16 17.61 1.29 -16.81
C ASP A 16 19.06 1.77 -16.65
N ILE A 17 20.01 0.83 -16.63
CA ILE A 17 21.45 1.05 -16.62
C ILE A 17 22.02 0.74 -18.01
N TYR A 18 22.86 1.64 -18.51
CA TYR A 18 23.58 1.49 -19.76
C TYR A 18 25.08 1.32 -19.54
N LYS A 19 25.69 0.48 -20.36
CA LYS A 19 27.14 0.22 -20.38
C LYS A 19 27.73 0.89 -21.61
N CYS A 20 28.53 1.92 -21.40
CA CYS A 20 29.15 2.69 -22.48
C CYS A 20 30.66 2.40 -22.53
N LEU A 21 31.19 2.19 -23.72
CA LEU A 21 32.64 2.08 -23.93
C LEU A 21 33.27 3.47 -23.76
N VAL A 22 34.38 3.58 -23.02
CA VAL A 22 35.13 4.84 -22.91
C VAL A 22 36.36 4.77 -23.81
N GLY A 23 36.47 5.67 -24.77
CA GLY A 23 37.61 5.76 -25.69
C GLY A 23 37.24 6.31 -27.07
N PRO A 24 36.51 5.56 -27.92
CA PRO A 24 36.17 6.00 -29.26
C PRO A 24 35.11 7.12 -29.26
N PRO A 25 35.17 8.10 -30.18
CA PRO A 25 34.20 9.20 -30.27
C PRO A 25 32.78 8.74 -30.61
N ASN A 26 32.61 7.54 -31.20
CA ASN A 26 31.33 6.89 -31.48
C ASN A 26 31.08 5.71 -30.53
N ALA A 27 31.32 5.90 -29.24
CA ALA A 27 31.08 4.86 -28.25
C ALA A 27 29.60 4.46 -28.20
N THR A 28 29.33 3.16 -28.36
CA THR A 28 27.99 2.61 -28.22
C THR A 28 27.70 2.28 -26.75
N CYS A 29 26.47 2.52 -26.35
CA CYS A 29 25.95 2.17 -25.03
C CYS A 29 24.98 1.00 -25.16
N ALA A 30 25.20 -0.07 -24.40
CA ALA A 30 24.32 -1.24 -24.38
C ALA A 30 23.40 -1.20 -23.14
N LYS A 31 22.09 -1.40 -23.35
CA LYS A 31 21.08 -1.48 -22.29
C LYS A 31 21.25 -2.78 -21.48
N SER A 32 21.18 -2.70 -20.15
CA SER A 32 21.39 -3.84 -19.26
C SER A 32 20.11 -4.63 -18.91
N ASN A 33 18.92 -4.13 -19.30
CA ASN A 33 17.61 -4.75 -19.10
C ASN A 33 17.27 -5.09 -17.65
N LEU A 34 17.86 -4.38 -16.68
CA LEU A 34 17.71 -4.69 -15.27
C LEU A 34 16.27 -4.49 -14.80
N GLY A 35 15.55 -3.57 -15.43
CA GLY A 35 14.17 -3.27 -15.10
C GLY A 35 13.16 -4.37 -15.39
N THR A 36 13.51 -5.38 -16.20
CA THR A 36 12.67 -6.56 -16.41
C THR A 36 12.88 -7.64 -15.35
N ALA A 37 14.09 -7.75 -14.82
CA ALA A 37 14.45 -8.75 -13.81
C ALA A 37 13.94 -8.38 -12.40
N THR A 38 13.73 -7.09 -12.13
CA THR A 38 13.15 -6.58 -10.88
C THR A 38 11.62 -6.36 -10.96
N ALA A 39 11.02 -6.48 -12.15
CA ALA A 39 9.59 -6.26 -12.40
C ALA A 39 8.68 -7.45 -12.07
N ALA A 40 9.18 -8.49 -11.38
CA ALA A 40 8.36 -9.60 -10.90
C ALA A 40 7.29 -9.15 -9.87
N THR A 41 7.35 -7.91 -9.39
CA THR A 41 6.36 -7.29 -8.50
C THR A 41 5.66 -6.14 -9.22
N SER A 42 4.33 -6.16 -9.22
CA SER A 42 3.40 -5.27 -9.93
C SER A 42 3.54 -3.77 -9.54
N GLY A 43 4.59 -3.09 -10.04
CA GLY A 43 4.90 -1.69 -9.69
C GLY A 43 5.55 -0.91 -10.85
N SER A 44 5.34 0.41 -10.87
CA SER A 44 5.95 1.31 -11.86
C SER A 44 7.41 1.57 -11.48
N LEU A 45 8.33 1.03 -12.27
CA LEU A 45 9.75 1.03 -11.98
C LEU A 45 10.44 2.30 -12.52
N ARG A 46 10.62 3.30 -11.66
CA ARG A 46 11.52 4.42 -11.91
C ARG A 46 12.89 4.11 -11.32
N LEU A 47 13.71 3.36 -12.07
CA LEU A 47 15.10 3.13 -11.70
C LEU A 47 15.87 4.44 -11.82
N CYS A 48 16.29 5.07 -10.73
CA CYS A 48 17.36 6.08 -10.76
C CYS A 48 18.62 5.40 -10.21
N PRO A 49 19.35 4.63 -11.02
CA PRO A 49 20.34 3.71 -10.50
C PRO A 49 21.58 4.49 -10.05
N CYS A 50 21.70 4.66 -8.74
CA CYS A 50 22.97 4.98 -8.11
C CYS A 50 23.80 3.70 -8.07
N VAL A 51 24.92 3.67 -8.80
CA VAL A 51 25.90 2.58 -8.70
C VAL A 51 26.97 3.03 -7.71
N SER A 52 27.02 2.37 -6.55
CA SER A 52 28.05 2.63 -5.54
C SER A 52 28.98 1.43 -5.44
N PRO A 53 30.31 1.61 -5.58
CA PRO A 53 31.27 0.60 -5.16
C PRO A 53 31.24 0.55 -3.63
N HIS A 54 30.82 -0.59 -3.06
CA HIS A 54 30.86 -0.77 -1.61
C HIS A 54 32.30 -1.15 -1.19
N PRO A 55 32.92 -0.47 -0.21
CA PRO A 55 34.30 -0.79 0.21
C PRO A 55 34.53 -2.22 0.72
N SER A 56 33.49 -2.95 1.11
CA SER A 56 33.55 -4.31 1.65
C SER A 56 33.09 -5.40 0.67
N HIS A 57 32.56 -5.06 -0.51
CA HIS A 57 32.07 -6.04 -1.48
C HIS A 57 32.58 -5.75 -2.90
N PRO A 58 33.07 -6.77 -3.65
CA PRO A 58 33.63 -6.59 -4.99
C PRO A 58 32.60 -6.31 -6.07
N PHE A 59 31.31 -6.38 -5.74
CA PHE A 59 30.19 -6.38 -6.68
C PHE A 59 29.39 -5.08 -6.61
N PRO A 60 29.05 -4.45 -7.75
CA PRO A 60 28.28 -3.21 -7.78
C PRO A 60 26.82 -3.43 -7.35
N GLN A 61 26.24 -2.43 -6.70
CA GLN A 61 24.82 -2.40 -6.34
C GLN A 61 24.08 -1.35 -7.18
N ALA A 62 22.85 -1.65 -7.58
CA ALA A 62 21.95 -0.72 -8.23
C ALA A 62 20.70 -0.51 -7.37
N CYS A 63 20.34 0.74 -7.11
CA CYS A 63 19.16 1.09 -6.31
C CYS A 63 18.23 2.03 -7.06
N ALA A 64 16.94 1.91 -6.84
CA ALA A 64 15.89 2.75 -7.39
C ALA A 64 15.02 3.28 -6.26
N PRO A 65 15.36 4.45 -5.70
CA PRO A 65 14.66 5.00 -4.54
C PRO A 65 13.21 5.41 -4.85
N LEU A 66 12.89 5.64 -6.12
CA LEU A 66 11.55 6.01 -6.59
C LEU A 66 10.67 4.81 -6.99
N TRP A 67 11.13 3.59 -6.72
CA TRP A 67 10.25 2.45 -6.85
C TRP A 67 9.14 2.53 -5.80
N SER A 68 7.92 2.35 -6.28
CA SER A 68 6.71 2.41 -5.48
C SER A 68 5.79 1.26 -5.84
N GLN A 69 5.07 0.80 -4.82
CA GLN A 69 4.02 -0.20 -4.94
C GLN A 69 2.69 0.39 -4.51
N THR A 70 1.63 -0.01 -5.19
CA THR A 70 0.27 0.37 -4.80
C THR A 70 -0.29 -0.72 -3.87
N CYS A 71 -0.75 -0.30 -2.69
CA CYS A 71 -1.41 -1.17 -1.72
C CYS A 71 -2.81 -0.61 -1.44
N GLY A 72 -3.84 -1.25 -1.99
CA GLY A 72 -5.21 -0.71 -1.96
C GLY A 72 -5.27 0.63 -2.72
N THR A 73 -5.67 1.70 -2.03
CA THR A 73 -5.72 3.08 -2.56
C THR A 73 -4.46 3.89 -2.29
N SER A 74 -3.48 3.33 -1.58
CA SER A 74 -2.29 4.04 -1.13
C SER A 74 -1.06 3.65 -1.97
N LEU A 75 -0.18 4.63 -2.20
CA LEU A 75 1.10 4.43 -2.90
C LEU A 75 2.24 4.45 -1.88
N PHE A 76 3.02 3.37 -1.82
CA PHE A 76 4.15 3.22 -0.90
C PHE A 76 5.46 3.24 -1.69
N SER A 77 6.28 4.27 -1.45
CA SER A 77 7.60 4.43 -2.06
C SER A 77 8.68 3.98 -1.08
N THR A 78 9.13 2.74 -1.21
CA THR A 78 10.16 2.15 -0.31
C THR A 78 11.51 1.98 -0.99
N GLY A 79 11.53 2.14 -2.32
CA GLY A 79 12.69 1.85 -3.15
C GLY A 79 12.98 0.36 -3.30
N ILE A 80 13.77 0.02 -4.31
CA ILE A 80 14.27 -1.33 -4.61
C ILE A 80 15.78 -1.26 -4.78
N CYS A 81 16.51 -2.21 -4.24
CA CYS A 81 17.97 -2.31 -4.37
C CYS A 81 18.34 -3.73 -4.78
N ALA A 82 19.30 -3.84 -5.69
CA ALA A 82 19.74 -5.10 -6.26
C ALA A 82 21.27 -5.18 -6.30
N ARG A 83 21.80 -6.34 -5.96
CA ARG A 83 23.22 -6.66 -6.15
C ARG A 83 23.43 -7.16 -7.58
N LEU A 84 24.51 -6.72 -8.21
CA LEU A 84 24.86 -7.09 -9.57
C LEU A 84 26.22 -7.78 -9.60
N ASP A 85 26.45 -8.68 -10.57
CA ASP A 85 27.77 -9.26 -10.81
C ASP A 85 28.72 -8.26 -11.52
N ALA A 86 29.95 -8.70 -11.82
CA ALA A 86 30.93 -7.90 -12.56
C ALA A 86 30.47 -7.54 -13.98
N GLU A 87 29.59 -8.37 -14.57
CA GLU A 87 28.94 -8.15 -15.85
C GLU A 87 27.63 -7.35 -15.73
N LEU A 88 27.29 -6.85 -14.54
CA LEU A 88 26.04 -6.14 -14.23
C LEU A 88 24.76 -6.93 -14.52
N ARG A 89 24.80 -8.23 -14.30
CA ARG A 89 23.61 -9.08 -14.24
C ARG A 89 23.10 -9.12 -12.81
N LEU A 90 21.78 -9.19 -12.68
CA LEU A 90 21.12 -9.30 -11.38
C LEU A 90 21.57 -10.58 -10.67
N LEU A 91 22.11 -10.45 -9.46
CA LEU A 91 22.41 -11.58 -8.58
C LEU A 91 21.26 -11.81 -7.60
N GLU A 92 20.89 -10.77 -6.87
CA GLU A 92 19.81 -10.81 -5.88
C GLU A 92 19.20 -9.43 -5.68
N THR A 93 17.93 -9.40 -5.30
CA THR A 93 17.24 -8.20 -4.84
C THR A 93 17.42 -8.10 -3.33
N ILE A 94 18.06 -7.03 -2.86
CA ILE A 94 18.34 -6.75 -1.43
C ILE A 94 17.08 -6.19 -0.74
N ALA A 95 16.30 -5.41 -1.46
CA ALA A 95 15.00 -4.86 -1.06
C ALA A 95 14.16 -4.64 -2.32
N PRO A 96 12.82 -4.78 -2.31
CA PRO A 96 12.02 -4.93 -1.12
C PRO A 96 12.04 -6.39 -0.67
N ALA A 97 12.31 -6.64 0.62
CA ALA A 97 11.70 -7.80 1.23
C ALA A 97 10.20 -7.60 0.99
N GLU A 98 9.53 -8.52 0.28
CA GLU A 98 8.11 -8.44 -0.09
C GLU A 98 7.34 -7.59 0.91
N GLN A 99 7.08 -6.33 0.58
CA GLN A 99 6.33 -5.50 1.48
C GLN A 99 4.89 -5.87 1.24
N ARG A 100 4.49 -6.98 1.88
CA ARG A 100 3.11 -7.43 1.95
C ARG A 100 2.31 -6.18 2.25
N CYS A 101 1.39 -5.84 1.36
CA CYS A 101 0.46 -4.73 1.52
C CYS A 101 -0.49 -5.04 2.67
N SER A 102 0.05 -5.18 3.87
CA SER A 102 -0.61 -5.72 5.02
C SER A 102 -0.95 -4.57 5.94
N THR A 103 -2.00 -3.85 5.56
CA THR A 103 -2.64 -2.91 6.47
C THR A 103 -3.47 -3.73 7.45
N TYR A 104 -2.80 -4.28 8.46
CA TYR A 104 -3.45 -4.91 9.61
C TYR A 104 -3.94 -3.79 10.51
N MET A 105 -5.25 -3.64 10.61
CA MET A 105 -5.85 -2.64 11.49
C MET A 105 -7.22 -3.12 11.93
N ASP A 106 -7.48 -3.00 13.22
CA ASP A 106 -8.80 -3.19 13.79
C ASP A 106 -9.45 -1.81 13.96
N ILE A 107 -10.63 -1.64 13.39
CA ILE A 107 -11.38 -0.38 13.45
C ILE A 107 -12.74 -0.66 14.09
N VAL A 108 -13.03 0.01 15.20
CA VAL A 108 -14.37 0.02 15.80
C VAL A 108 -15.00 1.39 15.54
N ILE A 109 -16.10 1.41 14.79
CA ILE A 109 -16.85 2.63 14.51
C ILE A 109 -17.99 2.73 15.51
N VAL A 110 -18.03 3.83 16.26
CA VAL A 110 -19.06 4.12 17.27
C VAL A 110 -20.05 5.13 16.70
N LEU A 111 -21.31 4.71 16.53
CA LEU A 111 -22.39 5.48 15.88
C LEU A 111 -23.40 5.98 16.91
N ASP A 112 -23.69 7.28 16.89
CA ASP A 112 -24.78 7.86 17.67
C ASP A 112 -26.12 7.54 17.01
N GLY A 113 -26.93 6.70 17.66
CA GLY A 113 -28.27 6.27 17.27
C GLY A 113 -29.40 6.97 18.04
N SER A 114 -29.11 8.05 18.78
CA SER A 114 -30.10 8.80 19.57
C SER A 114 -31.15 9.51 18.71
N ASN A 115 -32.22 10.00 19.34
CA ASN A 115 -33.31 10.71 18.65
C ASN A 115 -32.95 12.05 18.03
N SER A 116 -31.82 12.65 18.40
CA SER A 116 -31.31 13.87 17.76
C SER A 116 -30.66 13.61 16.39
N ILE A 117 -30.35 12.36 16.05
CA ILE A 117 -29.72 12.02 14.78
C ILE A 117 -30.78 11.65 13.75
N TYR A 118 -31.05 12.58 12.83
CA TYR A 118 -31.99 12.41 11.72
C TYR A 118 -31.57 13.30 10.54
N PRO A 119 -31.72 12.84 9.28
CA PRO A 119 -32.19 11.52 8.87
C PRO A 119 -31.11 10.44 8.95
N TRP A 120 -31.50 9.23 9.39
CA TRP A 120 -30.57 8.10 9.60
C TRP A 120 -29.85 7.64 8.33
N VAL A 121 -30.50 7.82 7.17
CA VAL A 121 -29.93 7.43 5.87
C VAL A 121 -28.58 8.08 5.59
N GLU A 122 -28.33 9.29 6.11
CA GLU A 122 -27.04 9.96 5.93
C GLU A 122 -25.92 9.28 6.71
N VAL A 123 -26.23 8.73 7.89
CA VAL A 123 -25.28 7.93 8.69
C VAL A 123 -24.96 6.63 7.96
N GLN A 124 -25.97 5.94 7.40
CA GLN A 124 -25.78 4.73 6.60
C GLN A 124 -24.94 5.00 5.33
N ASN A 125 -25.20 6.12 4.64
CA ASN A 125 -24.46 6.53 3.45
C ASN A 125 -23.00 6.86 3.80
N PHE A 126 -22.77 7.63 4.87
CA PHE A 126 -21.43 7.92 5.36
C PHE A 126 -20.66 6.64 5.69
N LEU A 127 -21.28 5.73 6.46
CA LEU A 127 -20.69 4.46 6.84
C LEU A 127 -20.37 3.59 5.61
N SER A 128 -21.30 3.48 4.67
CA SER A 128 -21.08 2.73 3.41
C SER A 128 -19.92 3.30 2.59
N ASN A 129 -19.83 4.64 2.51
CA ASN A 129 -18.79 5.32 1.73
C ASN A 129 -17.39 5.14 2.32
N ILE A 130 -17.25 5.17 3.65
CA ILE A 130 -15.94 4.98 4.28
C ILE A 130 -15.52 3.51 4.25
N LEU A 131 -16.43 2.59 4.55
CA LEU A 131 -16.15 1.15 4.56
C LEU A 131 -15.80 0.61 3.18
N GLY A 132 -16.44 1.11 2.13
CA GLY A 132 -16.12 0.75 0.75
C GLY A 132 -14.72 1.17 0.30
N ARG A 133 -14.03 2.02 1.07
CA ARG A 133 -12.63 2.43 0.81
C ARG A 133 -11.61 1.59 1.59
N PHE A 134 -12.04 0.79 2.55
CA PHE A 134 -11.16 -0.06 3.33
C PHE A 134 -10.86 -1.37 2.61
N PHE A 135 -9.63 -1.86 2.78
CA PHE A 135 -9.21 -3.17 2.28
C PHE A 135 -9.48 -4.23 3.36
N ILE A 136 -10.72 -4.72 3.37
CA ILE A 136 -11.25 -5.65 4.37
C ILE A 136 -11.08 -7.08 3.86
N GLY A 137 -10.46 -7.93 4.68
CA GLY A 137 -10.10 -9.29 4.29
C GLY A 137 -9.46 -10.10 5.43
N PRO A 138 -9.41 -11.44 5.31
CA PRO A 138 -8.63 -12.28 6.22
C PRO A 138 -7.15 -11.84 6.21
N GLY A 139 -6.61 -11.47 7.37
CA GLY A 139 -5.25 -10.92 7.47
C GLY A 139 -5.09 -9.51 6.87
N GLN A 140 -6.15 -8.70 6.92
CA GLN A 140 -6.16 -7.29 6.51
C GLN A 140 -7.00 -6.48 7.52
N ILE A 141 -7.64 -5.38 7.10
CA ILE A 141 -8.47 -4.55 7.98
C ILE A 141 -9.69 -5.37 8.45
N GLN A 142 -9.98 -5.28 9.74
CA GLN A 142 -11.21 -5.81 10.35
C GLN A 142 -12.02 -4.64 10.91
N VAL A 143 -13.35 -4.72 10.78
CA VAL A 143 -14.23 -3.63 11.21
C VAL A 143 -15.35 -4.15 12.11
N GLY A 144 -15.50 -3.53 13.27
CA GLY A 144 -16.66 -3.64 14.15
C GLY A 144 -17.48 -2.35 14.14
N VAL A 145 -18.78 -2.45 14.41
CA VAL A 145 -19.67 -1.30 14.54
C VAL A 145 -20.47 -1.42 15.82
N LEU A 146 -20.40 -0.37 16.64
CA LEU A 146 -21.18 -0.20 17.86
C LEU A 146 -22.13 0.99 17.66
N GLN A 147 -23.42 0.78 17.86
CA GLN A 147 -24.39 1.86 17.92
C GLN A 147 -24.70 2.19 19.39
N TYR A 148 -24.93 3.47 19.69
CA TYR A 148 -25.27 3.91 21.05
C TYR A 148 -26.38 4.97 21.11
N GLY A 149 -27.12 4.97 22.21
CA GLY A 149 -28.04 6.03 22.60
C GLY A 149 -28.21 5.99 24.11
N GLU A 150 -29.30 5.37 24.57
CA GLU A 150 -29.50 5.02 25.99
C GLU A 150 -28.75 3.74 26.40
N HIS A 151 -28.55 2.84 25.44
CA HIS A 151 -27.74 1.62 25.55
C HIS A 151 -26.75 1.53 24.40
N ALA A 152 -25.69 0.73 24.55
CA ALA A 152 -24.73 0.43 23.50
C ALA A 152 -24.96 -0.99 22.97
N VAL A 153 -24.98 -1.14 21.65
CA VAL A 153 -25.25 -2.40 20.95
C VAL A 153 -24.20 -2.59 19.86
N HIS A 154 -23.58 -3.76 19.81
CA HIS A 154 -22.76 -4.14 18.65
C HIS A 154 -23.69 -4.53 17.51
N GLU A 155 -23.72 -3.72 16.45
CA GLU A 155 -24.31 -4.12 15.17
C GLU A 155 -23.55 -5.33 14.61
N TRP A 156 -22.22 -5.29 14.75
CA TRP A 156 -21.35 -6.46 14.63
C TRP A 156 -19.99 -6.24 15.27
N VAL A 157 -19.32 -7.34 15.58
CA VAL A 157 -17.95 -7.37 16.12
C VAL A 157 -16.91 -7.53 15.02
N LEU A 158 -15.65 -7.24 15.35
CA LEU A 158 -14.49 -7.52 14.48
C LEU A 158 -14.48 -8.99 14.05
N GLY A 159 -14.01 -9.27 12.83
CA GLY A 159 -13.97 -10.65 12.30
C GLY A 159 -15.29 -11.16 11.74
N ARG A 160 -16.41 -10.45 11.91
CA ARG A 160 -17.73 -10.90 11.43
C ARG A 160 -17.83 -10.97 9.91
N TYR A 161 -17.19 -10.03 9.22
CA TYR A 161 -17.23 -9.89 7.76
C TYR A 161 -15.82 -9.98 7.18
N HIS A 162 -15.71 -10.49 5.96
CA HIS A 162 -14.43 -10.80 5.33
C HIS A 162 -14.22 -10.07 4.01
N THR A 163 -15.17 -9.26 3.56
CA THR A 163 -15.03 -8.45 2.35
C THR A 163 -15.65 -7.06 2.53
N ALA A 164 -15.15 -6.07 1.80
CA ALA A 164 -15.71 -4.72 1.83
C ALA A 164 -17.18 -4.69 1.37
N GLN A 165 -17.56 -5.52 0.40
CA GLN A 165 -18.94 -5.61 -0.08
C GLN A 165 -19.90 -6.05 1.03
N GLU A 166 -19.54 -7.09 1.78
CA GLU A 166 -20.35 -7.58 2.90
C GLU A 166 -20.58 -6.49 3.96
N VAL A 167 -19.52 -5.75 4.33
CA VAL A 167 -19.65 -4.70 5.35
C VAL A 167 -20.49 -3.52 4.83
N VAL A 168 -20.35 -3.17 3.55
CA VAL A 168 -21.17 -2.11 2.93
C VAL A 168 -22.64 -2.50 2.87
N GLU A 169 -22.95 -3.76 2.55
CA GLU A 169 -24.33 -4.26 2.57
C GLU A 169 -24.90 -4.28 4.00
N ALA A 170 -24.10 -4.70 4.99
CA ALA A 170 -24.49 -4.66 6.40
C ALA A 170 -24.76 -3.22 6.88
N ALA A 171 -23.89 -2.28 6.54
CA ALA A 171 -24.02 -0.86 6.89
C ALA A 171 -25.33 -0.23 6.41
N LYS A 172 -25.80 -0.59 5.21
CA LYS A 172 -27.08 -0.11 4.65
C LYS A 172 -28.30 -0.63 5.41
N ASN A 173 -28.15 -1.75 6.13
CA ASN A 173 -29.25 -2.42 6.82
C ASN A 173 -29.29 -2.11 8.33
N ILE A 174 -28.33 -1.35 8.86
CA ILE A 174 -28.35 -0.90 10.26
C ILE A 174 -29.58 -0.02 10.48
N SER A 175 -30.43 -0.40 11.41
CA SER A 175 -31.56 0.43 11.84
C SER A 175 -31.13 1.33 13.00
N ARG A 176 -31.64 2.56 13.05
CA ARG A 176 -31.38 3.48 14.16
C ARG A 176 -31.97 2.89 15.44
N GLN A 177 -31.19 2.85 16.52
CA GLN A 177 -31.63 2.28 17.80
C GLN A 177 -32.76 3.09 18.44
N GLU A 178 -32.74 4.40 18.22
CA GLU A 178 -33.60 5.35 18.92
C GLU A 178 -33.29 5.42 20.42
N GLY A 179 -33.60 6.55 21.04
CA GLY A 179 -33.25 6.76 22.44
C GLY A 179 -33.37 8.21 22.85
N ARG A 180 -33.80 8.44 24.09
CA ARG A 180 -33.96 9.78 24.67
C ARG A 180 -32.65 10.38 25.15
N GLU A 181 -31.61 9.57 25.28
CA GLU A 181 -30.31 9.96 25.78
C GLU A 181 -29.21 9.65 24.77
N THR A 182 -28.06 10.33 24.94
CA THR A 182 -26.86 10.19 24.12
C THR A 182 -25.67 9.90 25.03
N ARG A 183 -25.51 8.65 25.44
CA ARG A 183 -24.50 8.23 26.43
C ARG A 183 -23.15 7.91 25.80
N THR A 184 -22.51 8.91 25.18
CA THR A 184 -21.24 8.74 24.45
C THR A 184 -20.12 8.19 25.33
N ALA A 185 -20.00 8.64 26.58
CA ALA A 185 -18.95 8.16 27.48
C ALA A 185 -19.09 6.66 27.80
N MET A 186 -20.32 6.18 27.98
CA MET A 186 -20.60 4.76 28.19
C MET A 186 -20.29 3.94 26.94
N ALA A 187 -20.64 4.45 25.75
CA ALA A 187 -20.34 3.79 24.49
C ALA A 187 -18.83 3.58 24.30
N ILE A 188 -18.01 4.60 24.59
CA ILE A 188 -16.55 4.51 24.48
C ILE A 188 -15.96 3.49 25.47
N GLN A 189 -16.53 3.35 26.66
CA GLN A 189 -16.10 2.33 27.63
C GLN A 189 -16.51 0.90 27.22
N THR A 190 -17.54 0.78 26.38
CA THR A 190 -18.09 -0.50 25.94
C THR A 190 -17.47 -0.99 24.63
N ALA A 191 -17.00 -0.07 23.78
CA ALA A 191 -16.39 -0.33 22.48
C ALA A 191 -15.04 -1.07 22.57
#